data_AF-A0A0K2FBC4-F1
#
_entry.id   AF-A0A0K2FBC4-F1
#
_cell.length_a   1.000
_cell.length_b   1.000
_cell.length_c   1.000
_cell.angle_alpha   90.00
_cell.angle_beta   90.00
_cell.angle_gamma   90.00
#
_symmetry.space_group_name_H-M   'P 1'
#
loop_
_entity.id
_entity.type
_entity.pdbx_description
1 polymer ?
#
loop_
_entity_poly.entity_id
_entity_poly.type
_entity_poly.pdbx_seq_one_letter_code
_entity_poly.pdbx_strand_id
1 'polypeptide(L)'
;MAFENPSREEIKTILEQVGNIAVVGLSDKSDRTSYMVSYAMQKRGYRIIPVNPAAAGQTILGETCYASLAEVPEPVELVNVFRRSEYCAEVAREAAAIGAKILWLQQGIISQEAADIAQEHGMTVIMDRCIKVEDSVTQAVRKG
;
A
#
# COMPACT_ATOMS: atom_id res chain seq x y z
N MET A 1 -5.55 19.65 -13.51
CA MET A 1 -6.39 18.56 -14.05
C MET A 1 -6.85 17.72 -12.88
N ALA A 2 -8.01 17.08 -12.95
CA ALA A 2 -8.39 16.10 -11.94
C ALA A 2 -7.47 14.89 -12.08
N PHE A 3 -6.97 14.35 -10.97
CA PHE A 3 -6.21 13.10 -10.97
C PHE A 3 -7.04 11.97 -11.59
N GLU A 4 -6.41 11.16 -12.44
CA GLU A 4 -7.00 9.96 -13.02
C GLU A 4 -6.23 8.73 -12.56
N ASN A 5 -6.96 7.73 -12.06
CA ASN A 5 -6.37 6.45 -11.69
C ASN A 5 -6.01 5.66 -12.97
N PRO A 6 -4.99 4.78 -12.92
CA PRO A 6 -4.78 3.79 -13.96
C PRO A 6 -6.05 2.99 -14.26
N SER A 7 -6.18 2.53 -15.49
CA SER A 7 -7.25 1.63 -15.91
C SER A 7 -7.23 0.33 -15.10
N ARG A 8 -8.36 -0.38 -15.05
CA ARG A 8 -8.42 -1.68 -14.36
C ARG A 8 -7.50 -2.74 -14.96
N GLU A 9 -7.18 -2.64 -16.25
CA GLU A 9 -6.23 -3.54 -16.91
C GLU A 9 -4.79 -3.28 -16.43
N GLU A 10 -4.42 -2.01 -16.26
CA GLU A 10 -3.14 -1.62 -15.66
C GLU A 10 -3.08 -2.02 -14.19
N ILE A 11 -4.14 -1.76 -13.41
CA ILE A 11 -4.23 -2.18 -12.00
C ILE A 11 -4.12 -3.71 -11.88
N LYS A 12 -4.79 -4.47 -12.76
CA LYS A 12 -4.66 -5.92 -12.81
C LYS A 12 -3.21 -6.32 -13.00
N THR A 13 -2.54 -5.75 -13.99
CA THR A 13 -1.14 -6.05 -14.31
C THR A 13 -0.22 -5.77 -13.12
N ILE A 14 -0.41 -4.62 -12.45
CA ILE A 14 0.31 -4.26 -11.23
C ILE A 14 0.10 -5.33 -10.15
N LEU A 15 -1.14 -5.71 -9.86
CA LEU A 15 -1.47 -6.67 -8.80
C LEU A 15 -0.97 -8.09 -9.10
N GLU A 16 -0.92 -8.50 -10.37
CA GLU A 16 -0.37 -9.80 -10.79
C GLU A 16 1.14 -9.90 -10.58
N GLN A 17 1.86 -8.77 -10.66
CA GLN A 17 3.33 -8.73 -10.72
C GLN A 17 3.99 -8.19 -9.45
N VAL A 18 3.27 -7.38 -8.66
CA VAL A 18 3.84 -6.68 -7.51
C VAL A 18 4.50 -7.63 -6.51
N GLY A 19 5.69 -7.29 -6.05
CA GLY A 19 6.39 -7.97 -4.97
C GLY A 19 5.81 -7.61 -3.60
N ASN A 20 6.69 -7.15 -2.71
CA ASN A 20 6.33 -6.87 -1.32
C ASN A 20 5.47 -5.62 -1.20
N ILE A 21 4.41 -5.72 -0.39
CA ILE A 21 3.49 -4.63 -0.09
C ILE A 21 3.70 -4.18 1.36
N ALA A 22 4.21 -2.96 1.56
CA ALA A 22 4.20 -2.33 2.87
C ALA A 22 2.84 -1.69 3.15
N VAL A 23 2.25 -1.96 4.31
CA VAL A 23 0.96 -1.41 4.71
C VAL A 23 1.16 -0.40 5.83
N VAL A 24 1.13 0.87 5.47
CA VAL A 24 1.31 2.00 6.41
C VAL A 24 0.00 2.26 7.15
N GLY A 25 0.05 2.17 8.47
CA GLY A 25 -1.14 2.23 9.33
C GLY A 25 -1.84 0.87 9.51
N LEU A 26 -1.13 -0.24 9.30
CA LEU A 26 -1.67 -1.56 9.63
C LEU A 26 -1.87 -1.68 11.15
N SER A 27 -3.11 -1.95 11.57
CA SER A 27 -3.44 -2.23 12.97
C SER A 27 -3.39 -3.73 13.22
N ASP A 28 -3.05 -4.10 14.45
CA ASP A 28 -3.15 -5.43 15.04
C ASP A 28 -4.60 -5.87 15.35
N LYS A 29 -5.55 -4.92 15.43
CA LYS A 29 -6.95 -5.16 15.77
C LYS A 29 -7.74 -5.68 14.56
N SER A 30 -8.39 -6.83 14.73
CA SER A 30 -9.07 -7.54 13.63
C SER A 30 -10.34 -6.85 13.11
N ASP A 31 -10.93 -5.94 13.87
CA ASP A 31 -12.07 -5.12 13.48
C ASP A 31 -11.69 -3.91 12.60
N ARG A 32 -10.39 -3.62 12.48
CA ARG A 32 -9.91 -2.51 11.66
C ARG A 32 -9.85 -2.89 10.19
N THR A 33 -10.29 -1.97 9.33
CA THR A 33 -10.25 -2.14 7.86
C THR A 33 -8.84 -2.47 7.36
N SER A 34 -7.80 -1.84 7.91
CA SER A 34 -6.41 -2.14 7.52
C SER A 34 -6.04 -3.59 7.78
N TYR A 35 -6.46 -4.17 8.91
CA TYR A 35 -6.27 -5.58 9.22
C TYR A 35 -7.05 -6.48 8.26
N MET A 36 -8.37 -6.24 8.11
CA MET A 36 -9.24 -7.08 7.29
C MET A 36 -8.81 -7.12 5.81
N VAL A 37 -8.43 -5.98 5.24
CA VAL A 37 -7.94 -5.89 3.86
C VAL A 37 -6.59 -6.60 3.73
N SER A 38 -5.64 -6.33 4.63
CA SER A 38 -4.31 -6.94 4.59
C SER A 38 -4.36 -8.46 4.75
N TYR A 39 -5.20 -8.96 5.65
CA TYR A 39 -5.43 -10.40 5.84
C TYR A 39 -6.02 -11.06 4.59
N ALA A 40 -6.97 -10.40 3.93
CA ALA A 40 -7.55 -10.90 2.68
C ALA A 40 -6.50 -10.95 1.55
N MET A 41 -5.64 -9.93 1.46
CA MET A 41 -4.53 -9.92 0.49
C MET A 41 -3.50 -11.02 0.81
N GLN A 42 -3.09 -11.21 2.07
CA GLN A 42 -2.20 -12.32 2.43
C GLN A 42 -2.78 -13.69 2.03
N LYS A 43 -4.08 -13.91 2.24
CA LYS A 43 -4.76 -15.16 1.81
C LYS A 43 -4.72 -15.40 0.31
N ARG A 44 -4.52 -14.35 -0.48
CA ARG A 44 -4.35 -14.43 -1.93
C ARG A 44 -2.89 -14.54 -2.39
N GLY A 45 -1.95 -14.68 -1.46
CA GLY A 45 -0.54 -14.89 -1.77
C GLY A 45 0.27 -13.60 -1.97
N TYR A 46 -0.24 -12.45 -1.51
CA TYR A 46 0.55 -11.22 -1.44
C TYR A 46 1.41 -11.21 -0.17
N ARG A 47 2.67 -10.79 -0.29
CA ARG A 47 3.56 -10.55 0.85
C ARG A 47 3.20 -9.18 1.47
N ILE A 48 2.73 -9.19 2.72
CA ILE A 48 2.33 -7.98 3.46
C ILE A 48 3.32 -7.68 4.58
N ILE A 49 3.84 -6.44 4.60
CA ILE A 49 4.77 -5.95 5.62
C ILE A 49 4.07 -4.86 6.44
N PRO A 50 3.83 -5.03 7.76
CA PRO A 50 3.22 -4.01 8.60
C PRO A 50 4.15 -2.82 8.84
N VAL A 51 3.65 -1.60 8.67
CA VAL A 51 4.34 -0.37 9.07
C VAL A 51 3.43 0.47 9.96
N ASN A 52 3.76 0.55 11.24
CA ASN A 52 3.00 1.32 12.24
C ASN A 52 3.87 1.62 13.48
N PRO A 53 4.25 2.88 13.73
CA PRO A 53 5.05 3.26 14.90
C PRO A 53 4.46 2.80 16.24
N ALA A 54 3.12 2.79 16.36
CA ALA A 54 2.44 2.43 17.60
C ALA A 54 2.53 0.93 17.94
N ALA A 55 2.88 0.10 16.96
CA ALA A 55 3.00 -1.35 17.12
C ALA A 55 4.40 -1.87 16.68
N ALA A 56 5.39 -0.99 16.58
CA ALA A 56 6.73 -1.36 16.16
C ALA A 56 7.32 -2.48 17.04
N GLY A 57 7.95 -3.47 16.40
CA GLY A 57 8.49 -4.67 17.04
C GLY A 57 7.47 -5.76 17.38
N GLN A 58 6.17 -5.50 17.22
CA GLN A 58 5.13 -6.51 17.42
C GLN A 58 4.92 -7.36 16.16
N THR A 59 4.30 -8.52 16.33
CA THR A 59 3.87 -9.38 15.22
C THR A 59 2.44 -9.06 14.84
N ILE A 60 2.22 -8.66 13.58
CA ILE A 60 0.88 -8.46 13.00
C ILE A 60 0.78 -9.36 11.77
N LEU A 61 -0.27 -10.19 11.72
CA LEU A 61 -0.49 -11.12 10.62
C LEU A 61 0.72 -12.04 10.32
N GLY A 62 1.42 -12.47 11.38
CA GLY A 62 2.60 -13.32 11.29
C GLY A 62 3.90 -12.60 10.92
N GLU A 63 3.87 -11.26 10.80
CA GLU A 63 4.98 -10.46 10.30
C GLU A 63 5.44 -9.40 11.30
N THR A 64 6.74 -9.08 11.32
CA THR A 64 7.28 -8.01 12.17
C THR A 64 6.76 -6.65 11.68
N CYS A 65 6.20 -5.88 12.60
CA CYS A 65 5.78 -4.51 12.35
C CYS A 65 6.95 -3.54 12.53
N TYR A 66 7.22 -2.73 11.52
CA TYR A 66 8.27 -1.70 11.54
C TYR A 66 7.71 -0.33 11.91
N ALA A 67 8.52 0.55 12.48
CA ALA A 67 8.05 1.88 12.85
C ALA A 67 7.92 2.79 11.62
N SER A 68 8.79 2.63 10.63
CA SER A 68 8.84 3.45 9.42
C SER A 68 9.13 2.59 8.18
N LEU A 69 8.88 3.14 7.00
CA LEU A 69 9.22 2.48 5.73
C LEU A 69 10.73 2.24 5.57
N ALA A 70 11.56 3.14 6.11
CA ALA A 70 13.02 3.05 6.05
C ALA A 70 13.62 1.91 6.90
N GLU A 71 12.87 1.41 7.88
CA GLU A 71 13.29 0.29 8.74
C GLU A 71 13.00 -1.08 8.14
N VAL A 72 12.22 -1.15 7.05
CA VAL A 72 11.91 -2.41 6.38
C VAL A 72 13.19 -2.96 5.72
N PRO A 73 13.68 -4.15 6.09
CA PRO A 73 14.98 -4.65 5.62
C PRO A 73 14.93 -5.26 4.21
N GLU A 74 13.73 -5.42 3.66
CA GLU A 74 13.47 -6.03 2.36
C GLU A 74 12.89 -4.99 1.38
N PRO A 75 13.13 -5.13 0.06
CA PRO A 75 12.63 -4.17 -0.92
C PRO A 75 11.10 -4.13 -0.89
N VAL A 76 10.52 -2.93 -0.92
CA VAL A 76 9.07 -2.70 -1.00
C VAL A 76 8.75 -2.18 -2.39
N GLU A 77 7.82 -2.84 -3.08
CA GLU A 77 7.41 -2.41 -4.42
C GLU A 77 6.16 -1.53 -4.38
N LEU A 78 5.24 -1.80 -3.45
CA LEU A 78 3.99 -1.05 -3.28
C LEU A 78 3.80 -0.62 -1.84
N VAL A 79 3.48 0.66 -1.63
CA VAL A 79 3.11 1.23 -0.33
C VAL A 79 1.60 1.46 -0.29
N ASN A 80 0.91 0.71 0.56
CA ASN A 80 -0.54 0.76 0.74
C ASN A 80 -0.91 1.52 2.02
N VAL A 81 -1.65 2.61 1.90
CA VAL A 81 -1.80 3.62 2.95
C VAL A 81 -3.18 3.59 3.58
N PHE A 82 -3.23 3.41 4.90
CA PHE A 82 -4.44 3.50 5.75
C PHE A 82 -4.35 4.68 6.74
N ARG A 83 -3.63 5.74 6.38
CA ARG A 83 -3.51 6.98 7.17
C ARG A 83 -4.39 8.08 6.57
N ARG A 84 -4.80 9.04 7.40
CA ARG A 84 -5.57 10.21 6.95
C ARG A 84 -4.80 10.99 5.87
N SER A 85 -5.51 11.65 4.95
CA SER A 85 -4.95 12.40 3.83
C SER A 85 -3.84 13.38 4.21
N GLU A 86 -3.96 14.04 5.36
CA GLU A 86 -2.96 15.00 5.90
C GLU A 86 -1.57 14.39 6.12
N TYR A 87 -1.47 13.06 6.28
CA TYR A 87 -0.20 12.35 6.45
C TYR A 87 0.32 11.74 5.15
N CYS A 88 -0.45 11.76 4.06
CA CYS A 88 -0.09 11.02 2.85
C CYS A 88 1.09 11.63 2.10
N ALA A 89 1.32 12.95 2.20
CA ALA A 89 2.47 13.60 1.57
C ALA A 89 3.80 13.11 2.17
N GLU A 90 3.86 12.97 3.49
CA GLU A 90 5.03 12.40 4.18
C GLU A 90 5.25 10.94 3.78
N VAL A 91 4.18 10.13 3.77
CA VAL A 91 4.26 8.72 3.34
C VAL A 91 4.72 8.59 1.88
N ALA A 92 4.32 9.51 0.99
CA ALA A 92 4.79 9.53 -0.39
C ALA A 92 6.32 9.80 -0.47
N ARG A 93 6.84 10.72 0.35
CA ARG A 93 8.28 10.98 0.42
C ARG A 93 9.06 9.78 0.95
N GLU A 94 8.54 9.12 1.99
CA GLU A 94 9.14 7.88 2.51
C GLU A 94 9.13 6.76 1.45
N ALA A 95 8.01 6.58 0.76
CA ALA A 95 7.87 5.58 -0.30
C ALA A 95 8.88 5.82 -1.44
N ALA A 96 9.03 7.08 -1.86
CA ALA A 96 10.02 7.48 -2.85
C ALA A 96 11.46 7.24 -2.35
N ALA A 97 11.75 7.56 -1.08
CA ALA A 97 13.08 7.39 -0.49
C ALA A 97 13.53 5.92 -0.44
N ILE A 98 12.61 4.98 -0.24
CA ILE A 98 12.90 3.53 -0.27
C ILE A 98 12.83 2.93 -1.68
N GLY A 99 12.55 3.75 -2.70
CA GLY A 99 12.51 3.32 -4.10
C GLY A 99 11.29 2.51 -4.50
N ALA A 100 10.18 2.60 -3.75
CA ALA A 100 8.91 1.95 -4.10
C ALA A 100 8.42 2.41 -5.47
N LYS A 101 7.65 1.55 -6.15
CA LYS A 101 7.15 1.81 -7.51
C LYS A 101 5.71 2.28 -7.53
N ILE A 102 4.93 1.90 -6.51
CA ILE A 102 3.50 2.21 -6.44
C ILE A 102 3.15 2.81 -5.08
N LEU A 103 2.41 3.92 -5.10
CA LEU A 103 1.72 4.48 -3.93
C LEU A 103 0.22 4.21 -4.07
N TRP A 104 -0.35 3.48 -3.11
CA TRP A 104 -1.77 3.14 -3.08
C TRP A 104 -2.44 3.79 -1.87
N LEU A 105 -3.23 4.84 -2.08
CA LEU A 105 -4.08 5.44 -1.05
C LEU A 105 -5.44 4.73 -1.04
N GLN A 106 -5.79 4.12 0.09
CA GLN A 106 -7.02 3.32 0.19
C GLN A 106 -8.29 4.13 -0.05
N GLN A 107 -9.41 3.43 -0.22
CA GLN A 107 -10.73 4.03 -0.39
C GLN A 107 -11.01 5.08 0.69
N GLY A 108 -11.49 6.25 0.27
CA GLY A 108 -11.74 7.41 1.11
C GLY A 108 -10.50 8.28 1.40
N ILE A 109 -9.31 7.90 0.93
CA ILE A 109 -8.08 8.67 1.11
C ILE A 109 -7.66 9.28 -0.23
N ILE A 110 -7.70 10.61 -0.27
CA ILE A 110 -7.35 11.43 -1.43
C ILE A 110 -6.32 12.46 -0.98
N SER A 111 -5.21 12.58 -1.72
CA SER A 111 -4.21 13.64 -1.49
C SER A 111 -3.50 13.96 -2.80
N GLN A 112 -3.77 15.14 -3.36
CA GLN A 112 -3.12 15.60 -4.58
C GLN A 112 -1.62 15.82 -4.35
N GLU A 113 -1.23 16.38 -3.21
CA GLU A 113 0.18 16.57 -2.87
C GLU A 113 0.95 15.24 -2.82
N ALA A 114 0.37 14.20 -2.23
CA ALA A 114 0.99 12.87 -2.23
C ALA A 114 1.14 12.29 -3.64
N ALA A 115 0.13 12.52 -4.50
CA ALA A 115 0.18 12.11 -5.89
C ALA A 115 1.28 12.83 -6.66
N ASP A 116 1.39 14.16 -6.51
CA ASP A 116 2.41 14.98 -7.16
C ASP A 116 3.82 14.53 -6.76
N ILE A 117 4.07 14.35 -5.45
CA ILE A 117 5.36 13.86 -4.92
C ILE A 117 5.71 12.50 -5.51
N ALA A 118 4.77 11.56 -5.52
CA ALA A 118 4.99 10.22 -6.03
C ALA A 118 5.28 10.22 -7.55
N GLN A 119 4.53 11.01 -8.32
CA GLN A 119 4.73 11.15 -9.77
C GLN A 119 6.07 11.80 -10.12
N GLU A 120 6.52 12.82 -9.36
CA GLU A 120 7.85 13.43 -9.51
C GLU A 120 8.98 12.41 -9.34
N HIS A 121 8.76 11.36 -8.55
CA HIS A 121 9.71 10.26 -8.33
C HIS A 121 9.46 9.04 -9.23
N GLY A 122 8.59 9.18 -10.24
CA GLY A 122 8.31 8.13 -11.22
C GLY A 122 7.47 6.96 -10.68
N MET A 123 6.75 7.16 -9.59
CA MET A 123 5.85 6.15 -9.03
C MET A 123 4.47 6.19 -9.70
N THR A 124 3.84 5.03 -9.84
CA THR A 124 2.42 4.92 -10.15
C THR A 124 1.61 5.23 -8.90
N VAL A 125 0.59 6.07 -9.04
CA VAL A 125 -0.31 6.43 -7.94
C VAL A 125 -1.68 5.83 -8.20
N ILE A 126 -2.26 5.24 -7.17
CA ILE A 126 -3.65 4.79 -7.14
C ILE A 126 -4.26 5.38 -5.87
N MET A 127 -5.37 6.12 -5.98
CA MET A 127 -6.03 6.73 -4.82
C MET A 127 -7.54 6.59 -4.86
N ASP A 128 -8.15 6.62 -3.67
CA ASP A 128 -9.57 6.37 -3.46
C ASP A 128 -10.03 4.99 -4.00
N ARG A 129 -9.17 3.98 -3.85
CA ARG A 129 -9.46 2.59 -4.29
C ARG A 129 -9.15 1.60 -3.18
N CYS A 130 -10.01 0.60 -2.99
CA CYS A 130 -9.72 -0.49 -2.07
C CYS A 130 -8.95 -1.59 -2.83
N ILE A 131 -7.70 -1.84 -2.43
CA ILE A 131 -6.83 -2.84 -3.10
C ILE A 131 -7.47 -4.23 -3.18
N LYS A 132 -8.18 -4.68 -2.12
CA LYS A 132 -8.91 -5.95 -2.10
C LYS A 132 -10.04 -5.98 -3.14
N VAL A 133 -10.76 -4.86 -3.28
CA VAL A 133 -11.87 -4.78 -4.24
C VAL A 133 -11.33 -4.80 -5.66
N GLU A 134 -10.29 -4.02 -5.95
CA GLU A 134 -9.68 -4.02 -7.29
C GLU A 134 -9.08 -5.39 -7.63
N ASP A 135 -8.38 -6.04 -6.70
CA ASP A 135 -7.90 -7.42 -6.85
C ASP A 135 -9.03 -8.44 -7.11
N SER A 136 -10.18 -8.27 -6.45
CA SER A 136 -11.36 -9.14 -6.64
C SER A 136 -12.03 -8.91 -7.98
N VAL A 137 -12.20 -7.64 -8.39
CA VAL A 137 -12.89 -7.24 -9.63
C VAL A 137 -12.05 -7.55 -10.86
N THR A 138 -10.74 -7.32 -10.78
CA THR A 138 -9.80 -7.60 -11.89
C THR A 138 -9.46 -9.08 -12.02
N GLN A 139 -9.75 -9.88 -10.98
CA GLN A 139 -9.38 -11.28 -10.88
C GLN A 139 -7.88 -11.48 -11.12
N ALA A 140 -7.05 -10.62 -10.51
CA ALA A 140 -5.59 -10.73 -10.62
C ALA A 140 -5.12 -12.12 -10.14
N VAL A 141 -4.37 -12.80 -10.99
CA VAL A 141 -3.77 -14.11 -10.70
C VAL A 141 -2.28 -13.92 -10.44
N ARG A 142 -1.84 -14.17 -9.21
CA ARG A 142 -0.42 -14.09 -8.83
C ARG A 142 0.39 -15.04 -9.71
N LYS A 143 1.36 -14.48 -10.44
CA LYS A 143 2.40 -15.27 -11.11
C LYS A 143 3.48 -15.52 -10.05
N GLY A 144 3.60 -16.77 -9.62
CA GLY A 144 4.56 -17.17 -8.58
C GLY A 144 6.01 -16.89 -8.96
#